data_AF-A0A3R7FZM5-F1
#
_entry.id   AF-A0A3R7FZM5-F1
#
_cell.length_a   1.000
_cell.length_b   1.000
_cell.length_c   1.000
_cell.angle_alpha   90.00
_cell.angle_beta   90.00
_cell.angle_gamma   90.00
#
_symmetry.space_group_name_H-M   'P 1'
#
loop_
_entity.id
_entity.type
_entity.pdbx_description
1 polymer ?
#
loop_
_entity_poly.entity_id
_entity_poly.type
_entity_poly.pdbx_seq_one_letter_code
_entity_poly.pdbx_strand_id
1 'polypeptide(L)'
;VSSYHARDFFCHPPEEYDFSRPARVARALTERVFGTDAFDEVDLLNVNAPADVPSPRMRVTRPFANYDQQVDHDPDAGALPDGDREHDLDDDEVYVRLQDISWPDSVGFENPFPLDDEHRDRYPVGSDRRAMVDGEVSVSPLAVHHGHATDPRLASIVESLSEQVE
;
A
#
# COMPACT_ATOMS: atom_id res chain seq x y z
N VAL A 1 7.44 8.49 0.93
CA VAL A 1 8.04 8.13 -0.37
C VAL A 1 8.55 6.71 -0.25
N SER A 2 8.01 5.81 -1.06
CA SER A 2 8.42 4.42 -1.16
C SER A 2 9.29 4.23 -2.40
N SER A 3 10.14 3.20 -2.37
CA SER A 3 11.00 2.83 -3.50
C SER A 3 10.56 1.49 -4.08
N TYR A 4 10.72 1.33 -5.38
CA TYR A 4 10.60 0.04 -6.07
C TYR A 4 11.75 -0.12 -7.07
N HIS A 5 11.97 -1.33 -7.58
CA HIS A 5 12.89 -1.60 -8.68
C HIS A 5 12.08 -1.95 -9.93
N ALA A 6 12.26 -1.30 -11.07
CA ALA A 6 11.42 -1.57 -12.25
C ALA A 6 11.61 -2.98 -12.84
N ARG A 7 12.70 -3.67 -12.48
CA ARG A 7 13.00 -5.04 -12.94
C ARG A 7 12.86 -6.14 -11.89
N ASP A 8 13.07 -5.79 -10.62
CA ASP A 8 13.04 -6.76 -9.51
C ASP A 8 11.82 -6.53 -8.63
N PHE A 9 11.08 -5.44 -8.90
CA PHE A 9 9.94 -4.92 -8.18
C PHE A 9 10.21 -4.56 -6.73
N PHE A 10 10.53 -5.56 -5.90
CA PHE A 10 10.92 -5.37 -4.53
C PHE A 10 12.43 -5.19 -4.41
N CYS A 11 12.86 -4.14 -3.71
CA CYS A 11 14.26 -3.96 -3.37
C CYS A 11 14.65 -4.89 -2.21
N HIS A 12 14.78 -6.19 -2.47
CA HIS A 12 15.13 -7.20 -1.48
C HIS A 12 16.25 -8.15 -1.98
N PRO A 13 17.30 -8.38 -1.19
CA PRO A 13 17.58 -7.73 0.09
C PRO A 13 18.03 -6.26 -0.12
N PRO A 14 17.67 -5.32 0.78
CA PRO A 14 17.78 -3.89 0.50
C PRO A 14 19.22 -3.38 0.30
N GLU A 15 20.21 -4.04 0.92
CA GLU A 15 21.63 -3.72 0.79
C GLU A 15 22.18 -3.85 -0.65
N GLU A 16 21.48 -4.56 -1.53
CA GLU A 16 21.86 -4.73 -2.94
C GLU A 16 21.40 -3.56 -3.83
N TYR A 17 20.61 -2.63 -3.31
CA TYR A 17 19.97 -1.57 -4.10
C TYR A 17 20.44 -0.16 -3.71
N ASP A 18 20.51 0.74 -4.70
CA ASP A 18 20.85 2.15 -4.49
C ASP A 18 19.60 3.04 -4.32
N PHE A 19 19.35 3.48 -3.09
CA PHE A 19 18.25 4.39 -2.75
C PHE A 19 18.56 5.88 -2.95
N SER A 20 19.75 6.23 -3.45
CA SER A 20 20.15 7.62 -3.68
C SER A 20 19.22 8.35 -4.65
N ARG A 21 18.65 7.64 -5.63
CA ARG A 21 17.67 8.18 -6.60
C ARG A 21 16.33 8.51 -5.93
N PRO A 22 15.62 7.55 -5.29
CA PRO A 22 14.42 7.85 -4.50
C PRO A 22 14.63 8.97 -3.47
N ALA A 23 15.79 9.01 -2.80
CA ALA A 23 16.12 10.07 -1.85
C ALA A 23 16.21 11.46 -2.51
N ARG A 24 16.83 11.54 -3.70
CA ARG A 24 16.86 12.80 -4.49
C ARG A 24 15.46 13.22 -4.93
N VAL A 25 14.61 12.28 -5.35
CA VAL A 25 13.21 12.55 -5.69
C VAL A 25 12.45 13.08 -4.48
N ALA A 26 12.56 12.42 -3.33
CA ALA A 26 11.92 12.85 -2.09
C ALA A 26 12.34 14.28 -1.70
N ARG A 27 13.65 14.55 -1.68
CA ARG A 27 14.19 15.89 -1.40
C ARG A 27 13.64 16.93 -2.37
N ALA A 28 13.76 16.66 -3.67
CA ALA A 28 13.38 17.60 -4.72
C ALA A 28 11.88 17.92 -4.72
N LEU A 29 11.04 16.93 -4.41
CA LEU A 29 9.59 17.11 -4.28
C LEU A 29 9.27 17.92 -3.03
N THR A 30 9.78 17.53 -1.87
CA THR A 30 9.54 18.24 -0.60
C THR A 30 9.97 19.71 -0.69
N GLU A 31 11.17 20.00 -1.21
CA GLU A 31 11.66 21.38 -1.37
C GLU A 31 10.75 22.24 -2.27
N ARG A 32 10.07 21.65 -3.26
CA ARG A 32 9.20 22.37 -4.21
C ARG A 32 7.77 22.53 -3.73
N VAL A 33 7.23 21.55 -3.01
CA VAL A 33 5.87 21.63 -2.47
C VAL A 33 5.86 22.50 -1.20
N PHE A 34 6.97 22.56 -0.47
CA PHE A 34 7.11 23.43 0.68
C PHE A 34 6.90 24.91 0.28
N GLY A 35 5.99 25.59 0.98
CA GLY A 35 5.64 26.99 0.69
C GLY A 35 4.62 27.19 -0.43
N THR A 36 4.04 26.10 -0.96
CA THR A 36 2.86 26.14 -1.84
C THR A 36 1.57 25.95 -1.03
N ASP A 37 0.44 26.24 -1.66
CA ASP A 37 -0.93 25.97 -1.18
C ASP A 37 -1.41 24.56 -1.53
N ALA A 38 -0.52 23.68 -2.01
CA ALA A 38 -0.90 22.33 -2.46
C ALA A 38 -1.54 21.46 -1.36
N PHE A 39 -1.26 21.75 -0.09
CA PHE A 39 -1.83 21.05 1.07
C PHE A 39 -3.11 21.70 1.61
N ASP A 40 -3.67 22.72 0.95
CA ASP A 40 -4.97 23.27 1.33
C ASP A 40 -6.10 22.27 1.03
N GLU A 41 -5.94 21.43 0.01
CA GLU A 41 -6.90 20.39 -0.42
C GLU A 41 -6.35 18.95 -0.31
N VAL A 42 -5.09 18.79 0.13
CA VAL A 42 -4.40 17.51 0.19
C VAL A 42 -3.81 17.33 1.58
N ASP A 43 -4.02 16.18 2.20
CA ASP A 43 -3.50 15.90 3.54
C ASP A 43 -2.14 15.19 3.48
N LEU A 44 -1.95 14.33 2.48
CA LEU A 44 -0.68 13.61 2.29
C LEU A 44 -0.40 13.28 0.82
N LEU A 45 0.89 13.20 0.49
CA LEU A 45 1.36 12.70 -0.81
C LEU A 45 1.90 11.29 -0.65
N ASN A 46 1.23 10.31 -1.26
CA ASN A 46 1.83 9.00 -1.45
C ASN A 46 2.72 9.03 -2.70
N VAL A 47 3.98 8.63 -2.57
CA VAL A 47 4.96 8.74 -3.66
C VAL A 47 5.70 7.43 -3.82
N ASN A 48 5.72 6.87 -5.04
CA ASN A 48 6.53 5.70 -5.38
C ASN A 48 7.59 6.09 -6.41
N ALA A 49 8.86 5.77 -6.17
CA ALA A 49 9.97 6.12 -7.05
C ALA A 49 10.84 4.91 -7.41
N PRO A 50 11.22 4.73 -8.69
CA PRO A 50 12.10 3.64 -9.09
C PRO A 50 13.55 3.91 -8.65
N ALA A 51 14.24 2.85 -8.21
CA ALA A 51 15.66 2.90 -7.83
C ALA A 51 16.62 2.83 -9.04
N ASP A 52 16.17 2.20 -10.13
CA ASP A 52 17.00 1.78 -11.27
C ASP A 52 16.74 2.55 -12.56
N VAL A 53 15.60 3.24 -12.66
CA VAL A 53 15.28 4.02 -13.86
C VAL A 53 16.03 5.35 -13.84
N PRO A 54 16.87 5.65 -14.84
CA PRO A 54 17.55 6.94 -14.94
C PRO A 54 16.57 8.02 -15.40
N SER A 55 16.52 9.15 -14.68
CA SER A 55 15.66 10.30 -14.99
C SER A 55 14.19 9.91 -15.26
N PRO A 56 13.53 9.23 -14.30
CA PRO A 56 12.16 8.76 -14.49
C PRO A 56 11.22 9.95 -14.67
N ARG A 57 10.18 9.77 -15.50
CA ARG A 57 9.09 10.76 -15.57
C ARG A 57 8.38 10.79 -14.22
N MET A 58 7.93 11.97 -13.79
CA MET A 58 7.08 12.13 -12.61
C MET A 58 5.65 12.44 -13.04
N ARG A 59 4.66 11.76 -12.45
CA ARG A 59 3.24 12.00 -12.75
C ARG A 59 2.40 12.11 -11.48
N VAL A 60 1.42 13.00 -11.54
CA VAL A 60 0.30 12.97 -10.59
C VAL A 60 -0.57 11.77 -10.94
N THR A 61 -0.88 10.95 -9.94
CA THR A 61 -1.61 9.68 -10.10
C THR A 61 -2.80 9.59 -9.17
N ARG A 62 -3.73 8.67 -9.47
CA ARG A 62 -4.78 8.27 -8.55
C ARG A 62 -4.49 6.88 -7.98
N PRO A 63 -4.72 6.65 -6.68
CA PRO A 63 -4.63 5.31 -6.13
C PRO A 63 -5.57 4.35 -6.84
N PHE A 64 -5.05 3.20 -7.25
CA PHE A 64 -5.87 2.12 -7.78
C PHE A 64 -6.08 1.04 -6.72
N ALA A 65 -7.32 0.96 -6.23
CA ALA A 65 -7.75 -0.01 -5.22
C ALA A 65 -7.87 -1.41 -5.86
N ASN A 66 -6.76 -2.13 -5.89
CA ASN A 66 -6.67 -3.53 -6.33
C ASN A 66 -5.94 -4.37 -5.27
N TYR A 67 -6.45 -4.30 -4.05
CA TYR A 67 -5.98 -5.07 -2.92
C TYR A 67 -7.00 -6.19 -2.70
N ASP A 68 -6.57 -7.44 -2.85
CA ASP A 68 -7.43 -8.60 -2.58
C ASP A 68 -6.99 -9.21 -1.25
N GLN A 69 -7.72 -8.82 -0.21
CA GLN A 69 -7.52 -9.30 1.16
C GLN A 69 -8.59 -10.34 1.44
N GLN A 70 -8.19 -11.60 1.64
CA GLN A 70 -9.09 -12.70 1.96
C GLN A 70 -8.73 -13.30 3.29
N VAL A 71 -9.74 -13.54 4.12
CA VAL A 71 -9.61 -14.26 5.39
C VAL A 71 -10.23 -15.64 5.19
N ASP A 72 -9.40 -16.66 5.26
CA ASP A 72 -9.79 -18.05 5.12
C ASP A 72 -9.83 -18.72 6.50
N HIS A 73 -11.03 -19.13 6.92
CA HIS A 73 -11.31 -19.71 8.23
C HIS A 73 -11.26 -21.25 8.24
N ASP A 74 -11.03 -21.89 7.09
CA ASP A 74 -10.84 -23.34 6.97
C ASP A 74 -9.82 -23.64 5.87
N PRO A 75 -8.56 -23.17 6.02
CA PRO A 75 -7.57 -23.38 4.99
C PRO A 75 -7.19 -24.86 4.92
N ASP A 76 -7.26 -25.40 3.71
CA ASP A 76 -6.85 -26.78 3.44
C ASP A 76 -5.44 -27.04 4.02
N ALA A 77 -5.28 -28.06 4.87
CA ALA A 77 -4.05 -28.31 5.63
C ALA A 77 -2.82 -28.55 4.71
N GLY A 78 -3.06 -28.92 3.45
CA GLY A 78 -2.02 -29.03 2.42
C GLY A 78 -1.59 -27.68 1.80
N ALA A 79 -2.35 -26.61 2.01
CA ALA A 79 -2.09 -25.26 1.52
C ALA A 79 -1.41 -24.36 2.57
N LEU A 80 -1.07 -24.91 3.74
CA LEU A 80 -0.20 -24.28 4.73
C LEU A 80 1.27 -24.41 4.28
N PRO A 81 2.07 -23.33 4.33
CA PRO A 81 3.50 -23.39 4.04
C PRO A 81 4.21 -24.48 4.87
N ASP A 82 5.23 -25.10 4.30
CA ASP A 82 6.10 -26.06 5.01
C ASP A 82 6.82 -25.34 6.17
N GLY A 83 6.23 -25.38 7.36
CA GLY A 83 6.72 -24.71 8.57
C GLY A 83 5.62 -24.42 9.59
N ASP A 84 4.38 -24.19 9.12
CA ASP A 84 3.23 -23.85 10.00
C ASP A 84 2.43 -25.08 10.45
N ARG A 85 2.87 -26.29 10.07
CA ARG A 85 2.22 -27.56 10.41
C ARG A 85 2.50 -28.03 11.85
N GLU A 86 3.26 -27.26 12.62
CA GLU A 86 3.84 -27.68 13.90
C GLU A 86 3.35 -26.82 15.08
N HIS A 87 2.12 -26.32 15.02
CA HIS A 87 1.45 -25.76 16.19
C HIS A 87 0.29 -26.67 16.58
N ASP A 88 0.42 -27.34 17.73
CA ASP A 88 -0.66 -28.04 18.42
C ASP A 88 -1.70 -26.98 18.82
N LEU A 89 -2.74 -26.79 18.00
CA LEU A 89 -3.89 -25.97 18.34
C LEU A 89 -4.69 -26.68 19.44
N ASP A 90 -5.19 -25.92 20.42
CA ASP A 90 -6.14 -26.45 21.41
C ASP A 90 -7.50 -26.76 20.75
N ASP A 91 -8.35 -27.56 21.41
CA ASP A 91 -9.64 -28.04 20.87
C ASP A 91 -10.61 -26.91 20.46
N ASP A 92 -10.42 -25.68 20.95
CA ASP A 92 -11.22 -24.49 20.65
C ASP A 92 -10.52 -23.49 19.70
N GLU A 93 -9.30 -23.78 19.26
CA GLU A 93 -8.55 -22.94 18.34
C GLU A 93 -8.70 -23.39 16.89
N VAL A 94 -8.76 -22.43 15.97
CA VAL A 94 -8.86 -22.69 14.53
C VAL A 94 -7.78 -21.93 13.79
N TYR A 95 -7.22 -22.57 12.76
CA TYR A 95 -6.27 -21.91 11.88
C TYR A 95 -7.02 -20.89 11.01
N VAL A 96 -6.56 -19.65 11.00
CA VAL A 96 -7.06 -18.59 10.11
C VAL A 96 -5.93 -18.12 9.23
N ARG A 97 -6.09 -18.23 7.92
CA ARG A 97 -5.11 -17.75 6.95
C ARG A 97 -5.56 -16.40 6.39
N LEU A 98 -4.71 -15.39 6.59
CA LEU A 98 -4.83 -14.12 5.89
C LEU A 98 -4.08 -14.22 4.56
N GLN A 99 -4.80 -14.14 3.45
CA GLN A 99 -4.21 -13.98 2.12
C GLN A 99 -4.29 -12.51 1.73
N ASP A 100 -3.13 -11.88 1.58
CA ASP A 100 -2.99 -10.52 1.07
C ASP A 100 -2.34 -10.56 -0.31
N ILE A 101 -3.13 -10.29 -1.36
CA ILE A 101 -2.60 -10.06 -2.70
C ILE A 101 -2.58 -8.56 -2.96
N SER A 102 -1.42 -7.96 -2.67
CA SER A 102 -1.15 -6.56 -2.99
C SER A 102 -0.85 -6.37 -4.49
N TRP A 103 -0.10 -7.30 -5.09
CA TRP A 103 0.20 -7.34 -6.53
C TRP A 103 -0.09 -8.73 -7.10
N PRO A 104 -0.90 -8.82 -8.18
CA PRO A 104 -1.10 -10.07 -8.92
C PRO A 104 0.23 -10.67 -9.35
N ASP A 105 0.31 -11.99 -9.36
CA ASP A 105 1.47 -12.75 -9.87
C ASP A 105 2.77 -12.57 -9.05
N SER A 106 2.72 -11.84 -7.93
CA SER A 106 3.81 -11.73 -6.96
C SER A 106 3.91 -12.98 -6.10
N VAL A 107 5.05 -13.68 -6.17
CA VAL A 107 5.39 -14.80 -5.26
C VAL A 107 6.66 -14.43 -4.50
N GLY A 108 6.58 -14.35 -3.17
CA GLY A 108 7.70 -13.88 -2.34
C GLY A 108 8.13 -12.45 -2.71
N PHE A 109 9.38 -12.29 -3.17
CA PHE A 109 9.94 -11.02 -3.63
C PHE A 109 10.13 -10.96 -5.15
N GLU A 110 9.50 -11.87 -5.91
CA GLU A 110 9.62 -11.89 -7.37
C GLU A 110 8.89 -10.70 -8.02
N ASN A 111 9.37 -10.31 -9.21
CA ASN A 111 8.78 -9.20 -9.95
C ASN A 111 7.45 -9.64 -10.60
N PRO A 112 6.30 -9.02 -10.22
CA PRO A 112 5.00 -9.26 -10.84
C PRO A 112 4.84 -8.57 -12.19
N PHE A 113 5.86 -7.88 -12.72
CA PHE A 113 5.87 -7.21 -14.01
C PHE A 113 6.95 -7.82 -14.92
N PRO A 114 6.68 -8.90 -15.65
CA PRO A 114 7.41 -9.10 -16.90
C PRO A 114 7.26 -7.82 -17.75
N LEU A 115 8.30 -7.45 -18.51
CA LEU A 115 8.31 -6.26 -19.38
C LEU A 115 7.40 -6.45 -20.62
N ASP A 116 6.16 -6.87 -20.40
CA ASP A 116 5.17 -7.11 -21.43
C ASP A 116 3.98 -6.14 -21.33
N ASP A 117 3.22 -6.08 -22.42
CA ASP A 117 2.10 -5.16 -22.54
C ASP A 117 0.87 -5.59 -21.71
N GLU A 118 0.82 -6.84 -21.23
CA GLU A 118 -0.31 -7.36 -20.45
C GLU A 118 -0.41 -6.68 -19.08
N HIS A 119 0.71 -6.57 -18.37
CA HIS A 119 0.76 -5.91 -17.05
C HIS A 119 0.49 -4.41 -17.15
N ARG A 120 0.91 -3.81 -18.27
CA ARG A 120 0.63 -2.42 -18.60
C ARG A 120 -0.88 -2.21 -18.78
N ASP A 121 -1.54 -3.08 -19.54
CA ASP A 121 -2.96 -2.96 -19.88
C ASP A 121 -3.90 -3.30 -18.73
N ARG A 122 -3.42 -4.06 -17.73
CA ARG A 122 -4.16 -4.32 -16.48
C ARG A 122 -4.53 -3.05 -15.72
N TYR A 123 -3.65 -2.04 -15.74
CA TYR A 123 -3.81 -0.84 -14.91
C TYR A 123 -4.20 0.39 -15.75
N PRO A 124 -5.27 1.12 -15.36
CA PRO A 124 -5.68 2.32 -16.07
C PRO A 124 -4.58 3.38 -16.15
N VAL A 125 -4.47 4.05 -17.29
CA VAL A 125 -3.59 5.21 -17.47
C VAL A 125 -3.93 6.28 -16.43
N GLY A 126 -2.91 6.76 -15.71
CA GLY A 126 -3.04 7.73 -14.63
C GLY A 126 -3.23 7.13 -13.24
N SER A 127 -3.28 5.80 -13.11
CA SER A 127 -3.16 5.15 -11.80
C SER A 127 -1.71 5.12 -11.31
N ASP A 128 -1.54 5.06 -9.99
CA ASP A 128 -0.24 4.83 -9.35
C ASP A 128 0.38 3.50 -9.79
N ARG A 129 -0.43 2.44 -9.90
CA ARG A 129 0.03 1.14 -10.37
C ARG A 129 0.54 1.17 -11.79
N ARG A 130 -0.17 1.84 -12.70
CA ARG A 130 0.28 2.03 -14.08
C ARG A 130 1.60 2.78 -14.15
N ALA A 131 1.78 3.83 -13.33
CA ALA A 131 3.03 4.57 -13.27
C ALA A 131 4.20 3.69 -12.78
N MET A 132 3.98 2.80 -11.82
CA MET A 132 5.01 1.85 -11.38
C MET A 132 5.40 0.85 -12.46
N VAL A 133 4.42 0.27 -13.18
CA VAL A 133 4.69 -0.63 -14.32
C VAL A 133 5.47 0.07 -15.44
N ASP A 134 5.17 1.36 -15.69
CA ASP A 134 5.85 2.15 -16.72
C ASP A 134 7.24 2.68 -16.25
N GLY A 135 7.70 2.34 -15.04
CA GLY A 135 8.99 2.78 -14.51
C GLY A 135 9.05 4.28 -14.18
N GLU A 136 7.91 4.87 -13.83
CA GLU A 136 7.75 6.29 -13.52
C GLU A 136 7.68 6.54 -12.01
N VAL A 137 7.88 7.79 -11.61
CA VAL A 137 7.56 8.25 -10.25
C VAL A 137 6.07 8.58 -10.18
N SER A 138 5.35 7.86 -9.33
CA SER A 138 3.96 8.13 -8.98
C SER A 138 3.89 9.12 -7.82
N VAL A 139 3.03 10.14 -7.93
CA VAL A 139 2.71 11.10 -6.86
C VAL A 139 1.19 11.17 -6.74
N SER A 140 0.63 10.50 -5.74
CA SER A 140 -0.80 10.47 -5.48
C SER A 140 -1.15 11.43 -4.34
N PRO A 141 -1.87 12.54 -4.61
CA PRO A 141 -2.44 13.37 -3.56
C PRO A 141 -3.62 12.64 -2.91
N LEU A 142 -3.58 12.56 -1.59
CA LEU A 142 -4.56 11.88 -0.76
C LEU A 142 -5.11 12.85 0.27
N ALA A 143 -6.43 12.81 0.45
CA ALA A 143 -7.11 13.48 1.55
C ALA A 143 -7.52 12.44 2.59
N VAL A 144 -7.25 12.70 3.86
CA VAL A 144 -7.60 11.88 5.00
C VAL A 144 -8.94 12.35 5.53
N HIS A 145 -10.01 11.77 5.01
CA HIS A 145 -11.33 11.95 5.60
C HIS A 145 -11.61 10.83 6.62
N HIS A 146 -11.00 10.96 7.80
CA HIS A 146 -11.30 10.13 8.99
C HIS A 146 -11.89 10.97 10.12
N GLY A 147 -12.85 11.84 9.78
CA GLY A 147 -13.57 12.63 10.77
C GLY A 147 -14.55 11.77 11.59
N HIS A 148 -14.73 12.15 12.85
CA HIS A 148 -15.93 11.80 13.61
C HIS A 148 -16.50 13.07 14.26
N ALA A 149 -17.82 13.15 14.37
CA ALA A 149 -18.51 14.34 14.86
C ALA A 149 -18.61 14.35 16.39
N THR A 150 -18.44 15.53 17.00
CA THR A 150 -18.75 15.76 18.42
C THR A 150 -20.16 16.32 18.55
N ASP A 151 -21.11 15.53 19.06
CA ASP A 151 -22.49 15.99 19.34
C ASP A 151 -22.77 15.93 20.85
N PRO A 152 -22.93 17.07 21.53
CA PRO A 152 -23.28 17.12 22.94
C PRO A 152 -24.54 16.32 23.32
N ARG A 153 -25.49 16.12 22.39
CA ARG A 153 -26.67 15.28 22.62
C ARG A 153 -26.32 13.80 22.70
N LEU A 154 -25.36 13.35 21.89
CA LEU A 154 -24.87 11.97 21.92
C LEU A 154 -24.13 11.69 23.23
N ALA A 155 -23.32 12.64 23.70
CA ALA A 155 -22.65 12.54 25.01
C ALA A 155 -23.67 12.40 26.16
N SER A 156 -24.71 13.25 26.18
CA SER A 156 -25.73 13.22 27.23
C SER A 156 -26.58 11.94 27.26
N ILE A 157 -26.86 11.33 26.11
CA ILE A 157 -27.57 10.03 26.04
C ILE A 157 -26.72 8.90 26.60
N VAL A 158 -25.42 8.88 26.27
CA VAL A 158 -24.49 7.86 26.77
C VAL A 158 -24.37 7.96 28.29
N GLU A 159 -24.24 9.16 28.83
CA GLU A 159 -24.18 9.41 30.27
C GLU A 159 -25.45 8.94 31.00
N SER A 160 -26.64 9.28 30.48
CA SER A 160 -27.91 8.88 31.11
C SER A 160 -28.16 7.37 31.12
N LEU A 161 -27.61 6.62 30.15
CA LEU A 161 -27.74 5.17 30.11
C LEU A 161 -26.81 4.50 31.13
N SER A 162 -25.59 5.03 31.31
CA SER A 162 -24.66 4.54 32.32
C SER A 162 -25.22 4.68 33.74
N GLU A 163 -26.00 5.72 34.02
CA GLU A 163 -26.67 5.94 35.30
C GLU A 163 -27.86 5.00 35.58
N GLN A 164 -28.40 4.33 34.56
CA GLN A 164 -29.55 3.40 34.69
C GLN A 164 -29.13 1.92 34.78
N VAL A 165 -27.85 1.63 34.52
CA VAL A 165 -27.29 0.27 34.50
C VAL A 165 -26.50 -0.04 35.79
N GLU A 166 -26.42 0.91 36.73
CA GLU A 166 -26.13 0.66 38.16
C GLU A 166 -27.40 0.38 38.97
#